data_AF-B9SS85-F1
#
_entry.id   AF-B9SS85-F1
#
_cell.length_a   1.000
_cell.length_b   1.000
_cell.length_c   1.000
_cell.angle_alpha   90.00
_cell.angle_beta   90.00
_cell.angle_gamma   90.00
#
_symmetry.space_group_name_H-M   'P 1'
#
loop_
_entity.id
_entity.type
_entity.pdbx_description
1 polymer ?
#
loop_
_entity_poly.entity_id
_entity_poly.type
_entity_poly.pdbx_seq_one_letter_code
_entity_poly.pdbx_strand_id
1 'polypeptide(L)'
;MPVVPAFLTAAVSIASLAYNAGKDATKHIGKKIRYSKNLRRNYKALHWEAGYISGLSAKIGHVIHKRGLKSLKIYRRWNRSVWEAVGEAKTLCRKYEGTRKSWVFRRAKLSKKMAESVAKVEKLAKNGIEMGKLLSSTHGHKKRRQHKRKKG
;
A
#
# COMPACT_ATOMS: atom_id res chain seq x y z
N MET A 1 -24.44 47.48 32.13
CA MET A 1 -24.05 47.48 30.70
C MET A 1 -22.85 46.53 30.49
N PRO A 2 -23.03 45.25 30.17
CA PRO A 2 -21.95 44.26 30.06
C PRO A 2 -21.50 44.07 28.60
N VAL A 3 -21.35 45.16 27.85
CA VAL A 3 -21.13 45.07 26.39
C VAL A 3 -19.63 44.95 26.07
N VAL A 4 -18.77 45.61 26.84
CA VAL A 4 -17.30 45.61 26.66
C VAL A 4 -16.65 44.22 26.86
N PRO A 5 -17.04 43.38 27.84
CA PRO A 5 -16.42 42.07 28.03
C PRO A 5 -16.69 41.12 26.85
N ALA A 6 -17.92 41.12 26.31
CA ALA A 6 -18.33 40.22 25.24
C ALA A 6 -17.59 40.48 23.91
N PHE A 7 -17.28 41.74 23.61
CA PHE A 7 -16.50 42.11 22.43
C PHE A 7 -15.04 41.65 22.53
N LEU A 8 -14.42 41.72 23.71
CA LEU A 8 -13.05 41.22 23.94
C LEU A 8 -12.98 39.69 23.83
N THR A 9 -13.95 38.95 24.38
CA THR A 9 -14.00 37.47 24.23
C THR A 9 -14.25 37.03 22.79
N ALA A 10 -15.08 37.76 22.04
CA ALA A 10 -15.33 37.48 20.62
C ALA A 10 -14.07 37.72 19.78
N ALA A 11 -13.33 38.80 20.02
CA ALA A 11 -12.08 39.12 19.32
C ALA A 11 -10.98 38.07 19.58
N VAL A 12 -10.81 37.64 20.83
CA VAL A 12 -9.85 36.56 21.20
C VAL A 12 -10.24 35.23 20.54
N SER A 13 -11.53 34.93 20.46
CA SER A 13 -12.03 33.70 19.80
C SER A 13 -11.75 33.71 18.30
N ILE A 14 -11.98 34.84 17.61
CA ILE A 14 -11.70 34.98 16.17
C ILE A 14 -10.19 34.91 15.90
N ALA A 15 -9.36 35.56 16.73
CA ALA A 15 -7.91 35.50 16.60
C ALA A 15 -7.36 34.08 16.83
N SER A 16 -7.89 33.35 17.81
CA SER A 16 -7.53 31.96 18.08
C SER A 16 -7.96 31.03 16.93
N LEU A 17 -9.16 31.25 16.37
CA LEU A 17 -9.64 30.50 15.20
C LEU A 17 -8.76 30.75 13.96
N ALA A 18 -8.38 32.02 13.70
CA ALA A 18 -7.50 32.39 12.60
C ALA A 18 -6.08 31.82 12.78
N TYR A 19 -5.55 31.84 14.01
CA TYR A 19 -4.26 31.23 14.34
C TYR A 19 -4.27 29.70 14.15
N ASN A 20 -5.32 29.02 14.62
CA ASN A 20 -5.47 27.57 14.44
C ASN A 20 -5.68 27.20 12.97
N ALA A 21 -6.52 27.94 12.24
CA ALA A 21 -6.69 27.78 10.80
C ALA A 21 -5.38 27.99 10.03
N GLY A 22 -4.58 28.99 10.41
CA GLY A 22 -3.26 29.25 9.84
C GLY A 22 -2.25 28.13 10.14
N LYS A 23 -2.25 27.61 11.38
CA LYS A 23 -1.41 26.47 11.79
C LYS A 23 -1.78 25.19 11.05
N ASP A 24 -3.06 24.95 10.79
CA ASP A 24 -3.50 23.77 10.07
C ASP A 24 -3.29 23.90 8.56
N ALA A 25 -3.44 25.09 7.99
CA ALA A 25 -3.05 25.38 6.62
C ALA A 25 -1.55 25.17 6.39
N THR A 26 -0.69 25.66 7.30
CA THR A 26 0.77 25.50 7.20
C THR A 26 1.21 24.04 7.35
N LYS A 27 0.60 23.27 8.28
CA LYS A 27 0.81 21.81 8.37
C LYS A 27 0.43 21.10 7.07
N HIS A 28 -0.71 21.45 6.48
CA HIS A 28 -1.18 20.85 5.24
C HIS A 28 -0.24 21.12 4.06
N ILE A 29 0.26 22.35 3.94
CA ILE A 29 1.27 22.73 2.95
C ILE A 29 2.59 21.99 3.20
N GLY A 30 3.05 21.94 4.46
CA GLY A 30 4.25 21.20 4.86
C GLY A 30 4.17 19.72 4.51
N LYS A 31 3.01 19.09 4.70
CA LYS A 31 2.74 17.70 4.30
C LYS A 31 2.86 17.52 2.78
N LYS A 32 2.31 18.44 1.97
CA LYS A 32 2.44 18.41 0.51
C LYS A 32 3.88 18.56 0.04
N ILE A 33 4.64 19.48 0.64
CA ILE A 33 6.06 19.66 0.34
C ILE A 33 6.83 18.36 0.66
N ARG A 34 6.57 17.74 1.82
CA ARG A 34 7.19 16.47 2.20
C ARG A 34 6.92 15.36 1.18
N TYR A 35 5.66 15.18 0.76
CA TYR A 35 5.32 14.21 -0.28
C TYR A 35 6.01 14.52 -1.61
N SER A 36 6.05 15.78 -2.02
CA SER A 36 6.74 16.20 -3.26
C SER A 36 8.23 15.84 -3.22
N LYS A 37 8.91 16.09 -2.09
CA LYS A 37 10.32 15.71 -1.87
C LYS A 37 10.51 14.18 -1.90
N ASN A 38 9.58 13.44 -1.32
CA ASN A 38 9.63 11.97 -1.26
C ASN A 38 9.18 11.26 -2.54
N LEU A 39 8.78 11.97 -3.61
CA LEU A 39 8.26 11.38 -4.84
C LEU A 39 9.18 10.29 -5.43
N ARG A 40 10.50 10.54 -5.50
CA ARG A 40 11.48 9.55 -6.01
C ARG A 40 11.57 8.31 -5.11
N ARG A 41 11.51 8.50 -3.79
CA ARG A 41 11.54 7.38 -2.82
C ARG A 41 10.30 6.52 -2.96
N ASN A 42 9.13 7.15 -3.02
CA ASN A 42 7.85 6.45 -3.17
C ASN A 42 7.72 5.74 -4.52
N TYR A 43 8.27 6.33 -5.59
CA TYR A 43 8.40 5.65 -6.89
C TYR A 43 9.25 4.38 -6.78
N LYS A 44 10.46 4.48 -6.20
CA LYS A 44 11.36 3.32 -6.05
C LYS A 44 10.72 2.22 -5.20
N ALA A 45 10.11 2.59 -4.09
CA ALA A 45 9.39 1.66 -3.21
C ALA A 45 8.25 0.95 -3.97
N LEU A 46 7.41 1.70 -4.68
CA LEU A 46 6.31 1.12 -5.45
C LEU A 46 6.79 0.19 -6.57
N HIS A 47 7.83 0.61 -7.30
CA HIS A 47 8.41 -0.20 -8.36
C HIS A 47 8.97 -1.52 -7.81
N TRP A 48 9.70 -1.46 -6.70
CA TRP A 48 10.24 -2.63 -6.02
C TRP A 48 9.14 -3.57 -5.53
N GLU A 49 8.17 -3.05 -4.76
CA GLU A 49 7.08 -3.83 -4.19
C GLU A 49 6.20 -4.48 -5.27
N ALA A 50 5.92 -3.77 -6.35
CA ALA A 50 5.19 -4.33 -7.49
C ALA A 50 5.95 -5.50 -8.16
N GLY A 51 7.27 -5.40 -8.27
CA GLY A 51 8.12 -6.48 -8.75
C GLY A 51 8.12 -7.67 -7.79
N TYR A 52 8.28 -7.40 -6.49
CA TYR A 52 8.29 -8.41 -5.44
C TYR A 52 6.98 -9.23 -5.43
N ILE A 53 5.83 -8.57 -5.39
CA ILE A 53 4.54 -9.28 -5.33
C ILE A 53 4.24 -10.07 -6.60
N SER A 54 4.64 -9.57 -7.76
CA SER A 54 4.52 -10.29 -9.03
C SER A 54 5.34 -11.58 -8.99
N GLY A 55 6.58 -11.52 -8.49
CA GLY A 55 7.43 -12.70 -8.29
C GLY A 55 6.85 -13.68 -7.26
N LEU A 56 6.31 -13.18 -6.15
CA LEU A 56 5.65 -14.00 -5.14
C LEU A 56 4.45 -14.76 -5.73
N SER A 57 3.59 -14.07 -6.50
CA SER A 57 2.43 -14.71 -7.14
C SER A 57 2.83 -15.80 -8.12
N ALA A 58 3.87 -15.56 -8.92
CA ALA A 58 4.42 -16.55 -9.84
C ALA A 58 4.95 -17.79 -9.09
N LYS A 59 5.69 -17.60 -7.99
CA LYS A 59 6.18 -18.70 -7.15
C LYS A 59 5.04 -19.53 -6.56
N ILE A 60 4.02 -18.90 -6.01
CA ILE A 60 2.84 -19.60 -5.46
C ILE A 60 2.10 -20.35 -6.56
N GLY A 61 1.91 -19.73 -7.73
CA GLY A 61 1.30 -20.35 -8.90
C GLY A 61 2.06 -21.61 -9.35
N HIS A 62 3.39 -21.53 -9.41
CA HIS A 62 4.24 -22.68 -9.72
C HIS A 62 4.08 -23.82 -8.71
N VAL A 63 4.01 -23.52 -7.40
CA VAL A 63 3.78 -24.53 -6.35
C VAL A 63 2.41 -25.20 -6.51
N ILE A 64 1.36 -24.41 -6.80
CA ILE A 64 -0.01 -24.92 -7.03
C ILE A 64 -0.02 -25.87 -8.23
N HIS A 65 0.61 -25.45 -9.34
CA HIS A 65 0.68 -26.23 -10.57
C HIS A 65 1.45 -27.54 -10.36
N LYS A 66 2.66 -27.48 -9.79
CA LYS A 66 3.50 -28.65 -9.50
C LYS A 66 2.80 -29.69 -8.61
N ARG A 67 1.86 -29.24 -7.78
CA ARG A 67 1.09 -30.10 -6.86
C ARG A 67 -0.26 -30.57 -7.40
N GLY A 68 -0.64 -30.16 -8.62
CA GLY A 68 -1.90 -30.56 -9.24
C GLY A 68 -3.14 -30.08 -8.47
N LEU A 69 -3.06 -28.97 -7.73
CA LEU A 69 -4.19 -28.45 -6.95
C LEU A 69 -5.22 -27.79 -7.89
N LYS A 70 -6.23 -28.55 -8.30
CA LYS A 70 -7.17 -28.18 -9.38
C LYS A 70 -8.11 -26.99 -9.07
N SER A 71 -8.28 -26.59 -7.81
CA SER A 71 -9.15 -25.44 -7.47
C SER A 71 -8.76 -24.74 -6.17
N LEU A 72 -8.03 -23.63 -6.27
CA LEU A 72 -7.86 -22.65 -5.20
C LEU A 72 -8.57 -21.35 -5.59
N LYS A 73 -9.89 -21.29 -5.40
CA LYS A 73 -10.68 -20.06 -5.59
C LYS A 73 -10.04 -18.86 -4.87
N ILE A 74 -9.50 -19.09 -3.67
CA ILE A 74 -8.81 -18.09 -2.85
C ILE A 74 -7.55 -17.58 -3.57
N TYR A 75 -6.71 -18.46 -4.12
CA TYR A 75 -5.53 -18.05 -4.91
C TYR A 75 -5.93 -17.28 -6.16
N ARG A 76 -6.93 -17.73 -6.92
CA ARG A 76 -7.36 -17.03 -8.15
C ARG A 76 -7.84 -15.62 -7.84
N ARG A 77 -8.63 -15.45 -6.78
CA ARG A 77 -9.11 -14.13 -6.33
C ARG A 77 -7.93 -13.26 -5.89
N TRP A 78 -7.03 -13.78 -5.05
CA TRP A 78 -5.84 -13.06 -4.62
C TRP A 78 -4.93 -12.67 -5.79
N ASN A 79 -4.66 -13.59 -6.71
CA ASN A 79 -3.82 -13.35 -7.88
C ASN A 79 -4.42 -12.29 -8.82
N ARG A 80 -5.76 -12.25 -8.96
CA ARG A 80 -6.43 -11.16 -9.68
C ARG A 80 -6.17 -9.80 -9.00
N SER A 81 -6.31 -9.72 -7.68
CA SER A 81 -6.00 -8.50 -6.94
C SER A 81 -4.52 -8.09 -7.05
N VAL A 82 -3.60 -9.06 -7.12
CA VAL A 82 -2.18 -8.78 -7.40
C VAL A 82 -2.02 -8.18 -8.79
N TRP A 83 -2.65 -8.76 -9.83
CA TRP A 83 -2.59 -8.24 -11.19
C TRP A 83 -3.12 -6.82 -11.32
N GLU A 84 -4.27 -6.53 -10.71
CA GLU A 84 -4.86 -5.19 -10.65
C GLU A 84 -3.91 -4.20 -9.97
N ALA A 85 -3.41 -4.54 -8.78
CA ALA A 85 -2.49 -3.69 -8.03
C ALA A 85 -1.17 -3.42 -8.77
N VAL A 86 -0.61 -4.42 -9.44
CA VAL A 86 0.60 -4.28 -10.27
C VAL A 86 0.32 -3.41 -11.50
N GLY A 87 -0.86 -3.55 -12.12
CA GLY A 87 -1.29 -2.70 -13.25
C GLY A 87 -1.41 -1.22 -12.84
N GLU A 88 -2.05 -0.96 -11.71
CA GLU A 88 -2.13 0.38 -11.11
C GLU A 88 -0.72 0.93 -10.81
N ALA A 89 0.15 0.12 -10.19
CA ALA A 89 1.51 0.52 -9.84
C ALA A 89 2.32 0.90 -11.09
N LYS A 90 2.28 0.08 -12.16
CA LYS A 90 2.91 0.39 -13.44
C LYS A 90 2.41 1.71 -14.03
N THR A 91 1.10 1.96 -13.95
CA THR A 91 0.50 3.21 -14.42
C THR A 91 1.00 4.43 -13.64
N LEU A 92 1.11 4.32 -12.31
CA LEU A 92 1.68 5.39 -11.47
C LEU A 92 3.17 5.60 -11.75
N CYS A 93 3.93 4.53 -11.92
CA CYS A 93 5.34 4.58 -12.28
C CYS A 93 5.56 5.22 -13.66
N ARG A 94 4.72 4.97 -14.67
CA ARG A 94 4.79 5.68 -15.95
C ARG A 94 4.56 7.19 -15.81
N LYS A 95 3.62 7.59 -14.95
CA LYS A 95 3.35 9.01 -14.66
C LYS A 95 4.50 9.72 -13.95
N TYR A 96 5.45 8.99 -13.37
CA TYR A 96 6.61 9.56 -12.67
C TYR A 96 7.46 10.44 -13.59
N GLU A 97 7.79 9.98 -14.80
CA GLU A 97 8.71 10.65 -15.70
C GLU A 97 8.24 12.07 -16.07
N GLY A 98 6.95 12.23 -16.39
CA GLY A 98 6.36 13.55 -16.66
C GLY A 98 6.11 14.39 -15.40
N THR A 99 5.88 13.76 -14.25
CA THR A 99 5.55 14.49 -13.02
C THR A 99 6.78 14.91 -12.22
N ARG A 100 7.94 14.25 -12.38
CA ARG A 100 9.15 14.53 -11.56
C ARG A 100 9.65 15.98 -11.69
N LYS A 101 9.46 16.59 -12.86
CA LYS A 101 9.81 18.00 -13.16
C LYS A 101 8.62 18.98 -12.98
N SER A 102 7.45 18.50 -12.57
CA SER A 102 6.24 19.31 -12.40
C SER A 102 6.20 20.08 -11.07
N TRP A 103 5.22 20.99 -10.95
CA TRP A 103 4.95 21.76 -9.74
C TRP A 103 4.71 20.90 -8.49
N VAL A 104 5.02 21.47 -7.31
CA VAL A 104 5.04 20.78 -6.01
C VAL A 104 3.75 20.03 -5.72
N PHE A 105 2.59 20.61 -6.02
CA PHE A 105 1.30 19.98 -5.74
C PHE A 105 1.03 18.75 -6.62
N ARG A 106 1.44 18.78 -7.90
CA ARG A 106 1.32 17.62 -8.80
C ARG A 106 2.22 16.48 -8.32
N ARG A 107 3.46 16.81 -7.95
CA ARG A 107 4.41 15.85 -7.35
C ARG A 107 3.89 15.26 -6.06
N ALA A 108 3.36 16.08 -5.16
CA ALA A 108 2.79 15.64 -3.90
C ALA A 108 1.60 14.69 -4.09
N LYS A 109 0.68 15.02 -5.02
CA LYS A 109 -0.49 14.19 -5.34
C LYS A 109 -0.07 12.82 -5.88
N LEU A 110 0.88 12.76 -6.81
CA LEU A 110 1.38 11.49 -7.34
C LEU A 110 2.11 10.69 -6.26
N SER A 111 2.99 11.34 -5.49
CA SER A 111 3.76 10.72 -4.41
C SER A 111 2.86 10.10 -3.34
N LYS A 112 1.77 10.77 -2.98
CA LYS A 112 0.75 10.25 -2.05
C LYS A 112 0.08 8.99 -2.61
N LYS A 113 -0.37 9.03 -3.87
CA LYS A 113 -0.97 7.85 -4.53
C LYS A 113 -0.01 6.66 -4.60
N MET A 114 1.27 6.92 -4.85
CA MET A 114 2.30 5.87 -4.84
C MET A 114 2.45 5.24 -3.47
N ALA A 115 2.52 6.04 -2.40
CA ALA A 115 2.61 5.53 -1.03
C ALA A 115 1.37 4.70 -0.62
N GLU A 116 0.17 5.15 -1.00
CA GLU A 116 -1.06 4.38 -0.78
C GLU A 116 -1.06 3.05 -1.55
N SER A 117 -0.56 3.05 -2.79
CA SER A 117 -0.41 1.85 -3.60
C SER A 117 0.62 0.88 -3.01
N VAL A 118 1.75 1.38 -2.48
CA VAL A 118 2.74 0.57 -1.74
C VAL A 118 2.06 -0.17 -0.58
N ALA A 119 1.33 0.55 0.28
CA ALA A 119 0.66 -0.08 1.42
C ALA A 119 -0.36 -1.16 1.02
N LYS A 120 -1.08 -0.96 -0.10
CA LYS A 120 -1.97 -1.99 -0.67
C LYS A 120 -1.19 -3.23 -1.13
N VAL A 121 -0.10 -3.02 -1.86
CA VAL A 121 0.76 -4.11 -2.37
C VAL A 121 1.39 -4.87 -1.20
N GLU A 122 1.92 -4.20 -0.19
CA GLU A 122 2.47 -4.84 1.02
C GLU A 122 1.44 -5.73 1.73
N LYS A 123 0.19 -5.25 1.86
CA LYS A 123 -0.89 -6.05 2.45
C LYS A 123 -1.17 -7.31 1.63
N LEU A 124 -1.23 -7.18 0.30
CA LEU A 124 -1.41 -8.33 -0.59
C LEU A 124 -0.22 -9.29 -0.51
N ALA A 125 1.00 -8.78 -0.35
CA ALA A 125 2.21 -9.58 -0.20
C ALA A 125 2.19 -10.39 1.10
N LYS A 126 1.80 -9.79 2.23
CA LYS A 126 1.61 -10.51 3.52
C LYS A 126 0.61 -11.65 3.37
N ASN A 127 -0.56 -11.38 2.78
CA ASN A 127 -1.57 -12.41 2.51
C ASN A 127 -1.02 -13.54 1.61
N GLY A 128 -0.22 -13.20 0.61
CA GLY A 128 0.44 -14.16 -0.27
C GLY A 128 1.45 -15.03 0.46
N ILE A 129 2.26 -14.45 1.34
CA ILE A 129 3.24 -15.18 2.16
C ILE A 129 2.53 -16.18 3.08
N GLU A 130 1.46 -15.77 3.76
CA GLU A 130 0.65 -16.67 4.60
C GLU A 130 0.04 -17.81 3.78
N MET A 131 -0.52 -17.51 2.61
CA MET A 131 -1.04 -18.53 1.70
C MET A 131 0.05 -19.51 1.25
N GLY A 132 1.24 -19.01 0.91
CA GLY A 132 2.40 -19.83 0.55
C GLY A 132 2.87 -20.74 1.70
N LYS A 133 2.84 -20.24 2.94
CA LYS A 133 3.13 -21.04 4.15
C LYS A 133 2.11 -22.15 4.35
N LEU A 134 0.82 -21.84 4.25
CA LEU A 134 -0.28 -22.82 4.39
C LEU A 134 -0.18 -23.92 3.34
N LEU A 135 0.09 -23.55 2.09
CA LEU A 135 0.32 -24.51 1.02
C LEU A 135 1.53 -25.38 1.36
N SER A 136 2.64 -24.80 1.83
CA SER A 136 3.86 -25.54 2.16
C SER A 136 3.69 -26.51 3.33
N SER A 137 2.99 -26.10 4.40
CA SER A 137 2.80 -26.89 5.62
C SER A 137 1.85 -28.08 5.45
N THR A 138 0.82 -27.99 4.59
CA THR A 138 -0.10 -29.11 4.32
C THR A 138 0.60 -30.33 3.71
N HIS A 139 1.79 -30.15 3.11
CA HIS A 139 2.54 -31.23 2.49
C HIS A 139 3.27 -32.12 3.53
N GLY A 140 3.71 -31.54 4.66
CA GLY A 140 4.38 -32.30 5.73
C GLY A 140 3.47 -33.36 6.37
N HIS A 141 2.18 -33.09 6.46
CA HIS A 141 1.20 -34.01 7.05
C HIS A 141 0.88 -35.23 6.18
N LYS A 142 0.87 -35.08 4.84
CA LYS A 142 0.61 -36.19 3.91
C LYS A 142 1.77 -37.18 3.81
N LYS A 143 3.03 -36.71 3.78
CA LYS A 143 4.21 -37.58 3.77
C LYS A 143 4.34 -38.42 5.05
N ARG A 144 4.06 -37.84 6.22
CA ARG A 144 4.09 -38.56 7.51
C ARG A 144 3.05 -39.69 7.59
N ARG A 145 1.86 -39.49 7.01
CA ARG A 145 0.80 -40.53 6.99
C ARG A 145 1.10 -41.68 6.03
N GLN A 146 1.70 -41.40 4.86
CA GLN A 146 2.09 -42.47 3.92
C GLN A 146 3.25 -43.33 4.44
N HIS A 147 4.17 -42.75 5.22
CA HIS A 147 5.30 -43.49 5.79
C HIS A 147 4.91 -44.40 6.97
N LYS A 148 3.84 -44.06 7.71
CA LYS A 148 3.27 -44.94 8.76
C LYS A 148 2.46 -46.09 8.19
N ARG A 149 1.81 -45.93 7.03
CA ARG A 149 1.03 -46.97 6.35
C ARG A 149 1.85 -48.01 5.57
N LYS A 150 3.14 -47.77 5.33
CA LYS A 150 4.05 -48.72 4.69
C LYS A 150 4.91 -49.52 5.68
N LYS A 151 4.72 -49.30 6.99
CA LYS A 151 5.52 -49.89 8.08
C LYS A 151 4.67 -50.67 9.10
N GLY A 152 3.39 -50.88 8.82
CA GLY A 152 2.51 -51.81 9.52
C GLY A 152 1.78 -52.63 8.49
#